data_AF-D2VCR7-F1
#
_entry.id   AF-D2VCR7-F1
#
_cell.length_a   1.000
_cell.length_b   1.000
_cell.length_c   1.000
_cell.angle_alpha   90.00
_cell.angle_beta   90.00
_cell.angle_gamma   90.00
#
_symmetry.space_group_name_H-M   'P 1'
#
loop_
_entity.id
_entity.type
_entity.pdbx_description
1 polymer ?
#
loop_
_entity_poly.entity_id
_entity_poly.type
_entity_poly.pdbx_seq_one_letter_code
_entity_poly.pdbx_strand_id
1 'polypeptide(L)'
;MDPFNLQRFNPIVPSHQPQPTIQPLQQPPSSSSPSSIQPSGESVEINVGGRKFVTTIKTLKSIPIFKELNNIPTLKSRKPNTTTQSNPFQTIQSINQSNDKSFPFGDYFGYDETGNLFVDLNGELFEAILDWVRYSKVPELSINNLTVKQLLRLKSEARFYRLDDLITACHLRLEELGSAIEKQKQPIIPIVKEQQSPVINPIIPSLQQPTITPSSTSNINGIQLLALHVKNTNQPLFTANPGIEEMQVIPSSIVEIDVPREGNLLIEYYIADSCGDYVIVLDGVNQKPHPALSGIEFVEMSEVKISRLEFAFTQPISYVTAKLPQGKHSVGLRWRPYKKIAYTIQGPLICKVFLVDSNLVRMN
;
A
#
# COMPACT_ATOMS: atom_id res chain seq x y z
N MET A 1 3.38 -34.89 71.45
CA MET A 1 2.13 -34.22 71.89
C MET A 1 2.23 -32.80 71.37
N ASP A 2 1.42 -32.29 70.43
CA ASP A 2 0.01 -32.51 70.09
C ASP A 2 -0.22 -32.63 68.56
N PRO A 3 -1.36 -33.20 68.10
CA PRO A 3 -1.64 -33.45 66.69
C PRO A 3 -2.40 -32.29 66.01
N PHE A 4 -2.00 -32.00 64.77
CA PHE A 4 -2.68 -31.05 63.89
C PHE A 4 -4.02 -31.59 63.38
N ASN A 5 -5.03 -30.74 63.50
CA ASN A 5 -6.44 -30.98 63.24
C ASN A 5 -6.77 -30.64 61.77
N LEU A 6 -7.07 -31.65 60.95
CA LEU A 6 -7.50 -31.48 59.55
C LEU A 6 -9.02 -31.25 59.50
N GLN A 7 -9.43 -29.99 59.36
CA GLN A 7 -10.81 -29.63 59.04
C GLN A 7 -11.12 -29.92 57.56
N ARG A 8 -12.14 -30.75 57.35
CA ARG A 8 -12.72 -31.10 56.06
C ARG A 8 -13.55 -29.92 55.52
N PHE A 9 -13.28 -29.50 54.29
CA PHE A 9 -14.16 -28.60 53.54
C PHE A 9 -15.29 -29.44 52.90
N ASN A 10 -16.54 -29.06 53.19
CA ASN A 10 -17.72 -29.57 52.49
C ASN A 10 -17.88 -28.85 51.14
N PRO A 11 -18.25 -29.54 50.05
CA PRO A 11 -18.56 -28.91 48.78
C PRO A 11 -19.91 -28.17 48.86
N ILE A 12 -19.92 -26.93 48.39
CA ILE A 12 -21.11 -26.09 48.23
C ILE A 12 -21.92 -26.64 47.06
N VAL A 13 -23.15 -27.09 47.34
CA VAL A 13 -24.15 -27.47 46.33
C VAL A 13 -24.77 -26.19 45.76
N PRO A 14 -24.81 -26.01 44.42
CA PRO A 14 -25.50 -24.86 43.82
C PRO A 14 -27.02 -24.98 44.00
N SER A 15 -27.64 -23.94 44.54
CA SER A 15 -29.09 -23.79 44.61
C SER A 15 -29.67 -23.52 43.22
N HIS A 16 -30.59 -24.39 42.79
CA HIS A 16 -31.40 -24.16 41.60
C HIS A 16 -32.33 -22.95 41.79
N GLN A 17 -32.08 -21.87 41.05
CA GLN A 17 -33.07 -20.82 40.83
C GLN A 17 -34.11 -21.32 39.80
N PRO A 18 -35.42 -21.11 40.03
CA PRO A 18 -36.45 -21.39 39.04
C PRO A 18 -36.32 -20.43 37.84
N GLN A 19 -36.27 -21.00 36.64
CA GLN A 19 -36.31 -20.24 35.38
C GLN A 19 -37.66 -19.51 35.24
N PRO A 20 -37.66 -18.25 34.77
CA PRO A 20 -38.89 -17.57 34.40
C PRO A 20 -39.46 -18.18 33.12
N THR A 21 -40.73 -18.60 33.19
CA THR A 21 -41.54 -19.03 32.05
C THR A 21 -41.69 -17.87 31.07
N ILE A 22 -40.97 -17.93 29.95
CA ILE A 22 -41.14 -16.99 28.83
C ILE A 22 -42.41 -17.41 28.08
N GLN A 23 -43.46 -16.59 28.18
CA GLN A 23 -44.62 -16.69 27.28
C GLN A 23 -44.18 -16.41 25.84
N PRO A 24 -44.60 -17.22 24.85
CA PRO A 24 -44.31 -16.91 23.46
C PRO A 24 -45.05 -15.63 23.07
N LEU A 25 -44.29 -14.58 22.74
CA LEU A 25 -44.85 -13.40 22.07
C LEU A 25 -45.50 -13.85 20.76
N GLN A 26 -46.80 -13.59 20.65
CA GLN A 26 -47.53 -13.70 19.39
C GLN A 26 -46.79 -12.88 18.31
N GLN A 27 -46.44 -13.53 17.21
CA GLN A 27 -45.87 -12.89 16.04
C GLN A 27 -46.85 -11.81 15.54
N PRO A 28 -46.40 -10.56 15.36
CA PRO A 28 -47.20 -9.59 14.60
C PRO A 28 -47.34 -10.08 13.15
N PRO A 29 -48.46 -9.75 12.47
CA PRO A 29 -48.70 -10.17 11.10
C PRO A 29 -47.54 -9.72 10.20
N SER A 30 -47.08 -10.66 9.39
CA SER A 30 -46.05 -10.51 8.35
C SER A 30 -46.18 -9.17 7.62
N SER A 31 -45.35 -8.22 8.04
CA SER A 31 -45.16 -6.94 7.38
C SER A 31 -44.60 -7.20 5.99
N SER A 32 -45.31 -6.68 4.99
CA SER A 32 -44.90 -6.51 3.61
C SER A 32 -43.39 -6.31 3.47
N SER A 33 -42.76 -7.18 2.68
CA SER A 33 -41.39 -7.04 2.20
C SER A 33 -41.12 -5.58 1.80
N PRO A 34 -40.04 -4.94 2.25
CA PRO A 34 -39.72 -3.60 1.81
C PRO A 34 -39.57 -3.66 0.30
N SER A 35 -40.44 -2.92 -0.39
CA SER A 35 -40.43 -2.75 -1.84
C SER A 35 -39.01 -2.39 -2.23
N SER A 36 -38.26 -3.35 -2.80
CA SER A 36 -36.93 -3.09 -3.29
C SER A 36 -37.06 -1.97 -4.30
N ILE A 37 -36.57 -0.78 -3.97
CA ILE A 37 -36.45 0.33 -4.91
C ILE A 37 -35.45 -0.17 -5.95
N GLN A 38 -35.96 -0.83 -6.99
CA GLN A 38 -35.13 -1.31 -8.07
C GLN A 38 -34.67 -0.06 -8.81
N PRO A 39 -33.36 0.23 -8.83
CA PRO A 39 -32.85 1.31 -9.65
C PRO A 39 -33.28 1.00 -11.10
N SER A 40 -33.83 1.99 -11.79
CA SER A 40 -34.43 1.86 -13.13
C SER A 40 -33.43 1.57 -14.25
N GLY A 41 -32.26 1.01 -13.94
CA GLY A 41 -31.20 0.68 -14.88
C GLY A 41 -30.93 -0.83 -14.98
N GLU A 42 -30.40 -1.26 -16.12
CA GLU A 42 -29.88 -2.62 -16.25
C GLU A 42 -28.71 -2.83 -15.30
N SER A 43 -28.86 -3.82 -14.43
CA SER A 43 -27.81 -4.19 -13.46
C SER A 43 -26.80 -5.11 -14.12
N VAL A 44 -25.53 -4.90 -13.77
CA VAL A 44 -24.38 -5.69 -14.17
C VAL A 44 -23.67 -6.19 -12.91
N GLU A 45 -23.20 -7.43 -12.96
CA GLU A 45 -22.31 -8.01 -11.96
C GLU A 45 -20.89 -8.07 -12.56
N ILE A 46 -19.91 -7.61 -11.79
CA ILE A 46 -18.50 -7.55 -12.18
C ILE A 46 -17.65 -8.15 -11.06
N ASN A 47 -16.64 -8.93 -11.45
CA ASN A 47 -15.70 -9.57 -10.55
C ASN A 47 -14.33 -8.89 -10.68
N VAL A 48 -13.85 -8.23 -9.64
CA VAL A 48 -12.57 -7.51 -9.63
C VAL A 48 -11.65 -8.19 -8.63
N GLY A 49 -10.63 -8.91 -9.12
CA GLY A 49 -9.68 -9.67 -8.28
C GLY A 49 -10.34 -10.65 -7.32
N GLY A 50 -11.42 -11.30 -7.74
CA GLY A 50 -12.18 -12.24 -6.91
C GLY A 50 -13.30 -11.61 -6.06
N ARG A 51 -13.43 -10.28 -6.02
CA ARG A 51 -14.52 -9.59 -5.32
C ARG A 51 -15.64 -9.25 -6.30
N LYS A 52 -16.87 -9.64 -5.94
CA LYS A 52 -18.07 -9.40 -6.76
C LYS A 52 -18.73 -8.08 -6.40
N PHE A 53 -19.06 -7.29 -7.41
CA PHE A 53 -19.78 -6.04 -7.30
C PHE A 53 -21.01 -6.06 -8.19
N VAL A 54 -22.09 -5.45 -7.72
CA VAL A 54 -23.29 -5.20 -8.51
C VAL A 54 -23.46 -3.70 -8.69
N THR A 55 -23.63 -3.25 -9.93
CA THR A 55 -23.84 -1.84 -10.25
C THR A 55 -24.74 -1.71 -11.47
N THR A 56 -25.05 -0.49 -11.89
CA THR A 56 -25.81 -0.26 -13.13
C THR A 56 -24.87 -0.13 -14.32
N ILE A 57 -25.32 -0.53 -15.51
CA ILE A 57 -24.57 -0.36 -16.75
C ILE A 57 -24.20 1.11 -16.98
N LYS A 58 -25.10 2.04 -16.59
CA LYS A 58 -24.88 3.48 -16.66
C LYS A 58 -23.68 3.91 -15.82
N THR A 59 -23.62 3.48 -14.55
CA THR A 59 -22.50 3.77 -13.65
C THR A 59 -21.19 3.15 -14.14
N LEU A 60 -21.23 1.91 -14.63
CA LEU A 60 -20.02 1.25 -15.12
C LEU A 60 -19.49 1.95 -16.38
N LYS A 61 -20.38 2.34 -17.30
CA LYS A 61 -20.05 3.06 -18.55
C LYS A 61 -19.58 4.50 -18.35
N SER A 62 -19.82 5.12 -17.20
CA SER A 62 -19.21 6.43 -16.87
C SER A 62 -17.72 6.33 -16.57
N ILE A 63 -17.18 5.14 -16.30
CA ILE A 63 -15.74 4.92 -16.18
C ILE A 63 -15.16 4.75 -17.59
N PRO A 64 -14.14 5.54 -17.98
CA PRO A 64 -13.65 5.58 -19.36
C PRO A 64 -13.27 4.23 -19.96
N ILE A 65 -12.57 3.37 -19.21
CA ILE A 65 -12.11 2.08 -19.74
C ILE A 65 -13.27 1.12 -20.09
N PHE A 66 -14.34 1.13 -19.30
CA PHE A 66 -15.53 0.31 -19.57
C PHE A 66 -16.40 0.89 -20.69
N LYS A 67 -16.28 2.19 -20.99
CA LYS A 67 -16.98 2.82 -22.12
C LYS A 67 -16.63 2.16 -23.45
N GLU A 68 -15.39 1.73 -23.59
CA GLU A 68 -14.85 1.07 -24.79
C GLU A 68 -15.36 -0.37 -24.98
N LEU A 69 -15.89 -1.02 -23.94
CA LEU A 69 -16.39 -2.41 -24.02
C LEU A 69 -17.78 -2.48 -24.65
N ASN A 70 -17.90 -2.91 -25.90
CA ASN A 70 -19.19 -2.92 -26.60
C ASN A 70 -20.25 -3.84 -25.97
N ASN A 71 -19.83 -4.97 -25.38
CA ASN A 71 -20.72 -6.02 -24.90
C ASN A 71 -20.44 -6.37 -23.43
N ILE A 72 -21.07 -5.63 -22.51
CA ILE A 72 -21.03 -5.95 -21.08
C ILE A 72 -22.29 -6.78 -20.75
N PRO A 73 -22.15 -8.05 -20.31
CA PRO A 73 -23.29 -8.89 -19.95
C PRO A 73 -24.10 -8.26 -18.82
N THR A 74 -25.40 -8.08 -19.03
CA THR A 74 -26.32 -7.61 -17.99
C THR A 74 -27.00 -8.80 -17.32
N LEU A 75 -27.41 -8.64 -16.06
CA LEU A 75 -28.13 -9.68 -15.32
C LEU A 75 -29.42 -10.13 -16.03
N LYS A 76 -30.05 -9.26 -16.83
CA LYS A 76 -31.24 -9.60 -17.65
C LYS A 76 -30.89 -10.40 -18.90
N SER A 77 -29.73 -10.15 -19.50
CA SER A 77 -29.28 -10.84 -20.73
C SER A 77 -28.84 -12.28 -20.47
N ARG A 78 -28.55 -12.64 -19.22
CA ARG A 78 -28.24 -14.00 -18.81
C ARG A 78 -29.48 -14.87 -18.99
N LYS A 79 -29.49 -15.69 -20.04
CA LYS A 79 -30.34 -16.86 -20.05
C LYS A 79 -29.90 -17.75 -18.88
N PRO A 80 -30.81 -18.20 -17.99
CA PRO A 80 -30.43 -19.16 -16.96
C PRO A 80 -29.81 -20.37 -17.67
N ASN A 81 -28.56 -20.67 -17.35
CA ASN A 81 -27.88 -21.86 -17.87
C ASN A 81 -28.65 -23.09 -17.39
N THR A 82 -29.61 -23.55 -18.20
CA THR A 82 -30.22 -24.86 -18.05
C THR A 82 -29.17 -25.90 -18.41
N THR A 83 -28.45 -26.34 -17.38
CA THR A 83 -27.80 -27.65 -17.23
C THR A 83 -27.54 -28.39 -18.55
N THR A 84 -26.47 -28.04 -19.25
CA THR A 84 -25.89 -28.93 -20.26
C THR A 84 -24.38 -28.97 -20.06
N GLN A 85 -23.87 -30.15 -19.75
CA GLN A 85 -22.48 -30.46 -19.38
C GLN A 85 -21.50 -30.28 -20.56
N SER A 86 -21.24 -29.04 -20.98
CA SER A 86 -20.14 -28.74 -21.92
C SER A 86 -19.14 -27.78 -21.28
N ASN A 87 -17.86 -28.15 -21.32
CA ASN A 87 -16.74 -27.46 -20.68
C ASN A 87 -16.78 -25.92 -20.89
N PRO A 88 -16.88 -25.10 -19.82
CA PRO A 88 -17.03 -23.65 -19.92
C PRO A 88 -15.80 -22.92 -20.51
N PHE A 89 -14.63 -23.57 -20.53
CA PHE A 89 -13.40 -22.97 -21.06
C PHE A 89 -13.35 -22.85 -22.60
N GLN A 90 -14.15 -23.61 -23.36
CA GLN A 90 -14.10 -23.55 -24.83
C GLN A 90 -15.01 -22.47 -25.45
N THR A 91 -16.12 -22.12 -24.80
CA THR A 91 -17.09 -21.15 -25.37
C THR A 91 -16.62 -19.69 -25.24
N ILE A 92 -15.77 -19.39 -24.26
CA ILE A 92 -15.28 -18.03 -24.00
C ILE A 92 -14.26 -17.58 -25.07
N GLN A 93 -13.50 -18.51 -25.67
CA GLN A 93 -12.57 -18.16 -26.75
C GLN A 93 -13.27 -17.79 -28.06
N SER A 94 -14.45 -18.35 -28.34
CA SER A 94 -15.18 -18.11 -29.60
C SER A 94 -15.90 -16.75 -29.69
N ILE A 95 -16.24 -16.10 -28.56
CA ILE A 95 -16.88 -14.77 -28.59
C ILE A 95 -15.86 -13.65 -28.83
N ASN A 96 -14.58 -13.88 -28.50
CA ASN A 96 -13.51 -12.90 -28.65
C ASN A 96 -12.76 -13.00 -29.99
N GLN A 97 -13.05 -13.99 -30.84
CA GLN A 97 -12.31 -14.23 -32.09
C GLN A 97 -12.81 -13.44 -33.32
N SER A 98 -13.96 -12.75 -33.27
CA SER A 98 -14.52 -12.12 -34.47
C SER A 98 -14.38 -10.59 -34.56
N ASN A 99 -13.64 -9.94 -33.66
CA ASN A 99 -13.35 -8.50 -33.74
C ASN A 99 -11.89 -8.24 -33.43
N ASP A 100 -11.07 -8.24 -34.47
CA ASP A 100 -9.62 -8.05 -34.50
C ASP A 100 -9.20 -6.59 -34.19
N LYS A 101 -9.69 -6.08 -33.06
CA LYS A 101 -9.18 -4.87 -32.42
C LYS A 101 -8.62 -5.30 -31.09
N SER A 102 -7.31 -5.57 -31.06
CA SER A 102 -6.56 -5.75 -29.83
C SER A 102 -6.85 -4.56 -28.92
N PHE A 103 -7.68 -4.77 -27.89
CA PHE A 103 -7.86 -3.75 -26.87
C PHE A 103 -6.50 -3.49 -26.24
N PRO A 104 -6.10 -2.24 -26.00
CA PRO A 104 -4.81 -1.92 -25.37
C PRO A 104 -4.70 -2.42 -23.92
N PHE A 105 -5.74 -3.08 -23.41
CA PHE A 105 -5.87 -3.61 -22.06
C PHE A 105 -6.21 -5.10 -22.03
N GLY A 106 -6.03 -5.82 -23.15
CA GLY A 106 -6.56 -7.18 -23.36
C GLY A 106 -6.23 -8.18 -22.24
N ASP A 107 -5.10 -8.00 -21.56
CA ASP A 107 -4.66 -8.94 -20.52
C ASP A 107 -5.39 -8.77 -19.17
N TYR A 108 -6.02 -7.61 -18.92
CA TYR A 108 -6.67 -7.31 -17.63
C TYR A 108 -8.17 -7.60 -17.61
N PHE A 109 -8.78 -7.82 -18.76
CA PHE A 109 -10.23 -8.05 -18.88
C PHE A 109 -10.50 -9.47 -19.32
N GLY A 110 -11.45 -10.12 -18.65
CA GLY A 110 -11.92 -11.45 -19.02
C GLY A 110 -13.37 -11.66 -18.63
N TYR A 111 -13.76 -12.93 -18.60
CA TYR A 111 -15.02 -13.36 -18.01
C TYR A 111 -14.75 -14.46 -17.00
N ASP A 112 -15.42 -14.42 -15.85
CA ASP A 112 -15.30 -15.48 -14.84
C ASP A 112 -16.10 -16.74 -15.24
N GLU A 113 -16.03 -17.80 -14.43
CA GLU A 113 -16.73 -19.07 -14.67
C GLU A 113 -18.26 -18.92 -14.77
N THR A 114 -18.81 -17.84 -14.22
CA THR A 114 -20.24 -17.53 -14.28
C THR A 114 -20.60 -16.64 -15.47
N GLY A 115 -19.61 -16.23 -16.26
CA GLY A 115 -19.76 -15.31 -17.39
C GLY A 115 -19.94 -13.85 -16.97
N ASN A 116 -19.58 -13.47 -15.74
CA ASN A 116 -19.50 -12.06 -15.35
C ASN A 116 -18.26 -11.43 -15.96
N LEU A 117 -18.30 -10.12 -16.18
CA LEU A 117 -17.09 -9.36 -16.51
C LEU A 117 -16.07 -9.54 -15.38
N PHE A 118 -14.86 -9.98 -15.72
CA PHE A 118 -13.74 -10.14 -14.80
C PHE A 118 -12.68 -9.07 -15.08
N VAL A 119 -12.10 -8.53 -14.02
CA VAL A 119 -11.00 -7.57 -14.05
C VAL A 119 -9.90 -8.06 -13.11
N ASP A 120 -8.70 -8.27 -13.64
CA ASP A 120 -7.55 -8.76 -12.89
C ASP A 120 -6.85 -7.62 -12.13
N LEU A 121 -7.54 -7.07 -11.12
CA LEU A 121 -7.07 -5.98 -10.27
C LEU A 121 -7.50 -6.16 -8.83
N ASN A 122 -6.98 -5.34 -7.91
CA ASN A 122 -7.35 -5.44 -6.51
C ASN A 122 -8.78 -4.90 -6.26
N GLY A 123 -9.72 -5.81 -6.04
CA GLY A 123 -11.10 -5.47 -5.70
C GLY A 123 -11.29 -4.77 -4.33
N GLU A 124 -10.28 -4.64 -3.48
CA GLU A 124 -10.42 -3.98 -2.17
C GLU A 124 -10.90 -2.52 -2.30
N LEU A 125 -10.38 -1.80 -3.29
CA LEU A 125 -10.62 -0.35 -3.46
C LEU A 125 -11.60 -0.02 -4.58
N PHE A 126 -12.10 -1.03 -5.27
CA PHE A 126 -13.04 -0.84 -6.37
C PHE A 126 -14.38 -0.27 -5.91
N GLU A 127 -14.77 -0.49 -4.65
CA GLU A 127 -15.96 0.14 -4.06
C GLU A 127 -15.83 1.68 -4.07
N ALA A 128 -14.68 2.22 -3.68
CA ALA A 128 -14.40 3.65 -3.72
C ALA A 128 -14.42 4.21 -5.15
N ILE A 129 -13.98 3.43 -6.15
CA ILE A 129 -14.11 3.78 -7.57
C ILE A 129 -15.58 3.91 -7.97
N LEU A 130 -16.40 2.92 -7.60
CA LEU A 130 -17.83 2.92 -7.92
C LEU A 130 -18.55 4.08 -7.24
N ASP A 131 -18.27 4.33 -5.96
CA ASP A 131 -18.91 5.38 -5.19
C ASP A 131 -18.53 6.77 -5.70
N TRP A 132 -17.25 6.98 -6.07
CA TRP A 132 -16.81 8.21 -6.72
C TRP A 132 -17.66 8.54 -7.95
N VAL A 133 -17.91 7.54 -8.77
CA VAL A 133 -18.67 7.68 -10.02
C VAL A 133 -20.17 7.79 -9.77
N ARG A 134 -20.71 7.11 -8.74
CA ARG A 134 -22.14 7.19 -8.36
C ARG A 134 -22.52 8.55 -7.81
N TYR A 135 -21.70 9.09 -6.91
CA TYR A 135 -22.04 10.29 -6.14
C TYR A 135 -21.51 11.58 -6.77
N SER A 136 -21.26 11.58 -8.08
CA SER A 136 -20.77 12.77 -8.80
C SER A 136 -19.52 13.38 -8.17
N LYS A 137 -18.55 12.53 -7.79
CA LYS A 137 -17.22 12.96 -7.36
C LYS A 137 -17.19 13.64 -5.98
N VAL A 138 -18.11 13.26 -5.09
CA VAL A 138 -18.16 13.76 -3.70
C VAL A 138 -17.08 13.04 -2.86
N PRO A 139 -16.00 13.73 -2.46
CA PRO A 139 -14.87 13.11 -1.76
C PRO A 139 -15.24 12.56 -0.38
N GLU A 140 -16.21 13.19 0.29
CA GLU A 140 -16.66 12.82 1.63
C GLU A 140 -17.17 11.39 1.71
N LEU A 141 -17.80 10.91 0.63
CA LEU A 141 -18.39 9.57 0.57
C LEU A 141 -17.41 8.51 0.07
N SER A 142 -16.35 8.91 -0.63
CA SER A 142 -15.52 7.98 -1.42
C SER A 142 -14.09 7.84 -0.90
N ILE A 143 -13.48 8.90 -0.36
CA ILE A 143 -12.04 8.91 -0.06
C ILE A 143 -11.68 9.42 1.34
N ASN A 144 -12.55 10.15 2.02
CA ASN A 144 -12.18 10.84 3.28
C ASN A 144 -11.82 9.89 4.43
N ASN A 145 -12.40 8.68 4.45
CA ASN A 145 -12.19 7.67 5.49
C ASN A 145 -11.02 6.72 5.18
N LEU A 146 -10.32 6.92 4.07
CA LEU A 146 -9.22 6.05 3.66
C LEU A 146 -7.91 6.43 4.36
N THR A 147 -7.15 5.41 4.74
CA THR A 147 -5.77 5.60 5.24
C THR A 147 -4.85 6.14 4.14
N VAL A 148 -3.72 6.76 4.51
CA VAL A 148 -2.69 7.21 3.55
C VAL A 148 -2.27 6.09 2.58
N LYS A 149 -2.13 4.86 3.10
CA LYS A 149 -1.80 3.67 2.30
C LYS A 149 -2.91 3.34 1.29
N GLN A 150 -4.17 3.36 1.71
CA GLN A 150 -5.31 3.11 0.83
C GLN A 150 -5.47 4.22 -0.22
N LEU A 151 -5.22 5.49 0.13
CA LEU A 151 -5.24 6.61 -0.81
C LEU A 151 -4.17 6.48 -1.91
N LEU A 152 -2.95 6.06 -1.56
CA LEU A 152 -1.89 5.81 -2.54
C LEU A 152 -2.25 4.67 -3.50
N ARG A 153 -2.84 3.59 -2.97
CA ARG A 153 -3.34 2.48 -3.78
C ARG A 153 -4.50 2.92 -4.68
N LEU A 154 -5.49 3.64 -4.13
CA LEU A 154 -6.65 4.14 -4.86
C LEU A 154 -6.23 5.08 -5.99
N LYS A 155 -5.22 5.94 -5.77
CA LYS A 155 -4.64 6.79 -6.80
C LYS A 155 -4.08 5.98 -7.98
N SER A 156 -3.49 4.80 -7.71
CA SER A 156 -2.96 3.91 -8.74
C SER A 156 -4.08 3.21 -9.51
N GLU A 157 -5.09 2.69 -8.81
CA GLU A 157 -6.32 2.14 -9.42
C GLU A 157 -7.04 3.20 -10.28
N ALA A 158 -7.19 4.43 -9.77
CA ALA A 158 -7.79 5.54 -10.50
C ALA A 158 -7.04 5.87 -11.80
N ARG A 159 -5.70 5.73 -11.82
CA ARG A 159 -4.89 5.85 -13.04
C ARG A 159 -5.20 4.73 -14.03
N PHE A 160 -5.33 3.49 -13.58
CA PHE A 160 -5.75 2.38 -14.43
C PHE A 160 -7.13 2.64 -15.06
N TYR A 161 -8.11 3.02 -14.25
CA TYR A 161 -9.47 3.32 -14.71
C TYR A 161 -9.60 4.66 -15.46
N ARG A 162 -8.51 5.43 -15.58
CA ARG A 162 -8.43 6.75 -16.23
C ARG A 162 -9.39 7.80 -15.62
N LEU A 163 -9.48 7.83 -14.29
CA LEU A 163 -10.30 8.78 -13.53
C LEU A 163 -9.42 9.94 -13.01
N ASP A 164 -9.06 10.87 -13.90
CA ASP A 164 -8.13 11.98 -13.60
C ASP A 164 -8.56 12.88 -12.43
N ASP A 165 -9.88 13.06 -12.30
CA ASP A 165 -10.51 13.79 -11.21
C ASP A 165 -10.31 13.09 -9.85
N LEU A 166 -10.44 11.76 -9.81
CA LEU A 166 -10.17 10.97 -8.61
C LEU A 166 -8.68 10.95 -8.27
N ILE A 167 -7.79 10.89 -9.28
CA ILE A 167 -6.35 11.01 -9.08
C ILE A 167 -6.00 12.35 -8.40
N THR A 168 -6.62 13.43 -8.88
CA THR A 168 -6.45 14.78 -8.33
C THR A 168 -6.99 14.86 -6.90
N ALA A 169 -8.18 14.34 -6.64
CA ALA A 169 -8.77 14.32 -5.30
C ALA A 169 -7.94 13.51 -4.30
N CYS A 170 -7.41 12.35 -4.70
CA CYS A 170 -6.48 11.58 -3.88
C CYS A 170 -5.20 12.37 -3.57
N HIS A 171 -4.66 13.11 -4.55
CA HIS A 171 -3.47 13.93 -4.35
C HIS A 171 -3.69 15.04 -3.34
N LEU A 172 -4.77 15.82 -3.48
CA LEU A 172 -5.14 16.89 -2.55
C LEU A 172 -5.35 16.33 -1.14
N ARG A 173 -6.06 15.20 -1.02
CA ARG A 173 -6.30 14.56 0.28
C ARG A 173 -5.01 14.10 0.96
N LEU A 174 -4.04 13.59 0.19
CA LEU A 174 -2.73 13.22 0.71
C LEU A 174 -1.95 14.44 1.22
N GLU A 175 -2.03 15.58 0.52
CA GLU A 175 -1.40 16.84 0.95
C GLU A 175 -2.04 17.42 2.23
N GLU A 176 -3.37 17.35 2.35
CA GLU A 176 -4.09 17.74 3.56
C GLU A 176 -3.64 16.92 4.77
N LEU A 177 -3.56 15.59 4.61
CA LEU A 177 -3.11 14.69 5.67
C LEU A 177 -1.63 14.94 6.04
N GLY A 178 -0.78 15.23 5.06
CA GLY A 178 0.62 15.62 5.30
C GLY A 178 0.74 16.93 6.08
N SER A 179 -0.01 17.95 5.67
CA SER A 179 -0.01 19.28 6.31
C SER A 179 -0.56 19.23 7.75
N ALA A 180 -1.55 18.37 8.01
CA ALA A 180 -2.10 18.18 9.35
C ALA A 180 -1.06 17.62 10.34
N ILE A 181 -0.19 16.71 9.87
CA ILE A 181 0.89 16.14 10.67
C ILE A 181 1.95 17.20 11.00
N GLU A 182 2.28 18.09 10.05
CA GLU A 182 3.25 19.16 10.28
C GLU A 182 2.75 20.19 11.29
N LYS A 183 1.45 20.57 11.22
CA LYS A 183 0.85 21.49 12.20
C LYS A 183 0.85 20.93 13.62
N GLN A 184 0.70 19.62 13.78
CA GLN A 184 0.77 18.97 15.10
C GLN A 184 2.19 18.89 15.68
N LYS A 185 3.24 19.03 14.85
CA LYS A 185 4.64 18.98 15.28
C LYS A 185 5.19 20.33 15.74
N GLN A 186 4.47 21.45 15.55
CA GLN A 186 4.95 22.73 16.06
C GLN A 186 4.80 22.78 17.59
N PRO A 187 5.91 22.96 18.34
CA PRO A 187 5.82 23.10 19.79
C PRO A 187 5.01 24.35 20.11
N ILE A 188 4.05 24.21 21.03
CA ILE A 188 3.33 25.34 21.62
C ILE A 188 4.35 26.14 22.44
N ILE A 189 5.04 27.08 21.80
CA ILE A 189 5.87 28.05 22.51
C ILE A 189 4.89 29.08 23.10
N PRO A 190 4.83 29.27 24.43
CA PRO A 190 4.02 30.33 25.02
C PRO A 190 4.55 31.68 24.52
N ILE A 191 3.68 32.40 23.80
CA ILE A 191 3.99 33.71 23.22
C ILE A 191 4.18 34.72 24.37
N VAL A 192 5.44 35.03 24.68
CA VAL A 192 5.80 36.28 25.36
C VAL A 192 5.94 37.33 24.25
N LYS A 193 5.04 38.32 24.25
CA LYS A 193 5.06 39.42 23.28
C LYS A 193 6.25 40.33 23.56
N GLU A 194 7.24 40.35 22.69
CA GLU A 194 8.25 41.40 22.67
C GLU A 194 8.23 42.11 21.30
N GLN A 195 7.97 43.41 21.34
CA GLN A 195 7.86 44.31 20.18
C GLN A 195 9.26 44.69 19.70
N GLN A 196 9.63 44.38 18.44
CA GLN A 196 10.70 45.09 17.74
C GLN A 196 10.41 45.27 16.24
N SER A 197 10.88 46.43 15.75
CA SER A 197 10.59 47.13 14.49
C SER A 197 11.39 46.62 13.27
N PRO A 198 11.07 47.06 12.02
CA PRO A 198 11.58 46.44 10.81
C PRO A 198 12.86 47.14 10.27
N VAL A 199 13.79 46.35 9.73
CA VAL A 199 14.87 46.82 8.85
C VAL A 199 14.86 46.01 7.56
N ILE A 200 14.83 46.75 6.44
CA ILE A 200 14.76 46.29 5.06
C ILE A 200 16.20 46.14 4.52
N ASN A 201 16.50 45.06 3.80
CA ASN A 201 17.21 45.09 2.50
C ASN A 201 17.30 43.70 1.83
N PRO A 202 17.16 43.61 0.47
CA PRO A 202 17.24 42.35 -0.27
C PRO A 202 18.59 42.20 -1.01
N ILE A 203 19.19 41.02 -0.98
CA ILE A 203 20.20 40.59 -1.96
C ILE A 203 19.94 39.12 -2.30
N ILE A 204 19.72 38.85 -3.59
CA ILE A 204 19.57 37.51 -4.18
C ILE A 204 20.97 36.95 -4.50
N PRO A 205 21.22 35.66 -4.22
CA PRO A 205 22.08 34.89 -5.11
C PRO A 205 21.50 33.51 -5.50
N SER A 206 21.95 33.09 -6.68
CA SER A 206 21.75 31.86 -7.44
C SER A 206 21.71 30.52 -6.66
N LEU A 207 20.79 29.63 -7.08
CA LEU A 207 20.64 28.25 -6.59
C LEU A 207 21.86 27.37 -6.93
N GLN A 208 22.62 27.00 -5.91
CA GLN A 208 23.35 25.74 -5.84
C GLN A 208 22.49 24.73 -5.04
N GLN A 209 22.51 23.45 -5.43
CA GLN A 209 21.80 22.39 -4.70
C GLN A 209 22.27 22.36 -3.23
N PRO A 210 21.36 22.46 -2.25
CA PRO A 210 21.76 22.47 -0.86
C PRO A 210 22.16 21.05 -0.43
N THR A 211 23.43 20.88 -0.06
CA THR A 211 23.80 19.85 0.91
C THR A 211 23.28 20.35 2.25
N ILE A 212 22.09 19.90 2.65
CA ILE A 212 21.50 20.26 3.94
C ILE A 212 22.29 19.53 5.03
N THR A 213 23.27 20.20 5.63
CA THR A 213 23.81 19.80 6.94
C THR A 213 22.81 20.18 8.02
N PRO A 214 22.17 19.22 8.72
CA PRO A 214 21.19 19.52 9.76
C PRO A 214 21.89 20.07 11.00
N SER A 215 21.80 21.37 11.27
CA SER A 215 22.41 22.02 12.44
C SER A 215 21.53 22.06 13.69
N SER A 216 20.45 21.29 13.73
CA SER A 216 19.61 21.12 14.93
C SER A 216 19.02 19.71 14.98
N THR A 217 19.80 18.75 15.49
CA THR A 217 19.30 17.39 15.72
C THR A 217 18.26 17.41 16.85
N SER A 218 16.98 17.36 16.51
CA SER A 218 15.90 17.14 17.47
C SER A 218 15.99 15.71 18.00
N ASN A 219 16.38 15.59 19.27
CA ASN A 219 16.38 14.31 19.98
C ASN A 219 14.97 14.08 20.52
N ILE A 220 14.20 13.22 19.85
CA ILE A 220 12.85 12.88 20.27
C ILE A 220 12.88 11.45 20.79
N ASN A 221 12.60 11.27 22.07
CA ASN A 221 12.43 9.95 22.70
C ASN A 221 13.63 9.01 22.55
N GLY A 222 14.86 9.51 22.63
CA GLY A 222 16.07 8.67 22.55
C GLY A 222 16.41 8.16 21.14
N ILE A 223 15.80 8.73 20.11
CA ILE A 223 16.13 8.51 18.71
C ILE A 223 16.66 9.82 18.12
N GLN A 224 17.88 9.78 17.60
CA GLN A 224 18.54 10.93 16.98
C GLN A 224 18.78 10.64 15.49
N LEU A 225 18.25 11.47 14.60
CA LEU A 225 18.56 11.39 13.17
C LEU A 225 20.02 11.83 12.93
N LEU A 226 20.86 10.92 12.44
CA LEU A 226 22.25 11.20 12.07
C LEU A 226 22.36 11.66 10.63
N ALA A 227 21.64 11.02 9.71
CA ALA A 227 21.67 11.35 8.30
C ALA A 227 20.32 11.13 7.62
N LEU A 228 19.99 12.06 6.72
CA LEU A 228 18.90 11.94 5.76
C LEU A 228 19.49 12.18 4.37
N HIS A 229 19.61 11.12 3.59
CA HIS A 229 20.06 11.20 2.22
C HIS A 229 18.87 10.95 1.30
N VAL A 230 18.53 11.94 0.47
CA VAL A 230 17.46 11.82 -0.53
C VAL A 230 18.08 12.06 -1.89
N LYS A 231 18.07 11.04 -2.73
CA LYS A 231 18.44 11.17 -4.13
C LYS A 231 17.23 10.85 -5.00
N ASN A 232 16.61 11.91 -5.52
CA ASN A 232 15.56 11.76 -6.52
C ASN A 232 16.22 11.62 -7.90
N THR A 233 16.08 10.47 -8.53
CA THR A 233 16.59 10.29 -9.90
C THR A 233 15.42 10.07 -10.85
N ASN A 234 15.19 11.05 -11.73
CA ASN A 234 14.41 10.87 -12.96
C ASN A 234 15.15 9.95 -13.96
N GLN A 235 16.39 9.57 -13.64
CA GLN A 235 17.21 8.65 -14.41
C GLN A 235 17.30 7.29 -13.69
N PRO A 236 17.47 6.20 -14.44
CA PRO A 236 17.73 4.90 -13.83
C PRO A 236 18.97 4.95 -12.94
N LEU A 237 18.84 4.48 -11.70
CA LEU A 237 19.95 4.42 -10.75
C LEU A 237 21.01 3.42 -11.20
N PHE A 238 20.54 2.31 -11.79
CA PHE A 238 21.36 1.17 -12.12
C PHE A 238 20.64 0.24 -13.10
N THR A 239 21.37 -0.31 -14.07
CA THR A 239 20.88 -1.38 -14.95
C THR A 239 21.71 -2.64 -14.72
N ALA A 240 21.06 -3.69 -14.25
CA ALA A 240 21.66 -5.00 -14.00
C ALA A 240 21.58 -5.86 -15.26
N ASN A 241 22.69 -6.49 -15.64
CA ASN A 241 22.66 -7.50 -16.68
C ASN A 241 22.04 -8.81 -16.16
N PRO A 242 21.33 -9.55 -17.01
CA PRO A 242 20.79 -10.86 -16.65
C PRO A 242 21.92 -11.82 -16.26
N GLY A 243 21.68 -12.67 -15.25
CA GLY A 243 22.60 -13.74 -14.87
C GLY A 243 23.63 -13.39 -13.80
N ILE A 244 23.56 -12.18 -13.22
CA ILE A 244 24.44 -11.79 -12.12
C ILE A 244 23.91 -12.35 -10.81
N GLU A 245 24.64 -13.30 -10.22
CA GLU A 245 24.33 -13.91 -8.92
C GLU A 245 25.02 -13.18 -7.75
N GLU A 246 25.91 -12.22 -8.06
CA GLU A 246 26.64 -11.43 -7.08
C GLU A 246 25.85 -10.17 -6.66
N MET A 247 26.02 -9.79 -5.40
CA MET A 247 25.45 -8.56 -4.83
C MET A 247 26.13 -7.32 -5.43
N GLN A 248 25.34 -6.46 -6.06
CA GLN A 248 25.83 -5.25 -6.71
C GLN A 248 25.59 -4.03 -5.83
N VAL A 249 26.56 -3.11 -5.78
CA VAL A 249 26.41 -1.85 -5.05
C VAL A 249 25.46 -0.94 -5.82
N ILE A 250 24.40 -0.45 -5.16
CA ILE A 250 23.51 0.55 -5.76
C ILE A 250 24.26 1.89 -5.76
N PRO A 251 24.48 2.53 -6.93
CA PRO A 251 25.15 3.82 -7.00
C PRO A 251 24.46 4.86 -6.13
N SER A 252 25.25 5.64 -5.39
CA SER A 252 24.76 6.69 -4.49
C SER A 252 23.90 6.23 -3.32
N SER A 253 23.90 4.93 -3.01
CA SER A 253 23.35 4.42 -1.75
C SER A 253 24.27 4.63 -0.56
N ILE A 254 25.54 4.93 -0.80
CA ILE A 254 26.55 5.10 0.24
C ILE A 254 26.36 6.45 0.92
N VAL A 255 26.17 6.42 2.23
CA VAL A 255 26.03 7.57 3.12
C VAL A 255 27.13 7.47 4.18
N GLU A 256 27.94 8.52 4.28
CA GLU A 256 28.88 8.68 5.39
C GLU A 256 28.15 9.32 6.57
N ILE A 257 28.36 8.76 7.76
CA ILE A 257 27.76 9.23 9.01
C ILE A 257 28.85 9.42 10.06
N ASP A 258 28.65 10.39 10.94
CA ASP A 258 29.47 10.56 12.15
C ASP A 258 28.62 10.17 13.35
N VAL A 259 29.03 9.11 14.04
CA VAL A 259 28.33 8.55 15.20
C VAL A 259 28.90 9.23 16.45
N PRO A 260 28.12 10.10 17.13
CA PRO A 260 28.64 10.96 18.20
C PRO A 260 28.94 10.23 19.51
N ARG A 261 28.37 9.03 19.70
CA ARG A 261 28.55 8.17 20.88
C ARG A 261 28.24 6.73 20.52
N GLU A 262 28.77 5.79 21.29
CA GLU A 262 28.44 4.37 21.12
C GLU A 262 26.93 4.12 21.22
N GLY A 263 26.37 3.37 20.27
CA GLY A 263 24.93 3.09 20.24
C GLY A 263 24.51 2.21 19.07
N ASN A 264 23.23 1.85 19.03
CA ASN A 264 22.67 1.09 17.90
C ASN A 264 22.20 2.06 16.82
N LEU A 265 22.30 1.66 15.55
CA LEU A 265 21.71 2.41 14.45
C LEU A 265 20.44 1.73 13.98
N LEU A 266 19.41 2.52 13.68
CA LEU A 266 18.29 2.13 12.82
C LEU A 266 18.53 2.76 11.45
N ILE A 267 18.68 1.91 10.44
CA ILE A 267 18.91 2.30 9.05
C ILE A 267 17.66 1.94 8.25
N GLU A 268 17.08 2.90 7.55
CA GLU A 268 15.94 2.69 6.67
C GLU A 268 16.28 3.13 5.24
N TYR A 269 16.18 2.20 4.29
CA TYR A 269 16.23 2.51 2.86
C TYR A 269 14.85 2.41 2.23
N TYR A 270 14.51 3.37 1.38
CA TYR A 270 13.36 3.32 0.50
C TYR A 270 13.86 3.32 -0.94
N ILE A 271 13.44 2.30 -1.69
CA ILE A 271 13.71 2.20 -3.12
C ILE A 271 12.40 1.85 -3.81
N ALA A 272 12.06 2.59 -4.86
CA ALA A 272 10.92 2.26 -5.70
C ALA A 272 11.29 1.21 -6.75
N ASP A 273 10.26 0.51 -7.26
CA ASP A 273 10.32 -0.22 -8.54
C ASP A 273 11.53 -1.17 -8.68
N SER A 274 11.86 -1.90 -7.61
CA SER A 274 12.90 -2.92 -7.64
C SER A 274 12.48 -4.18 -6.90
N CYS A 275 12.91 -5.33 -7.42
CA CYS A 275 12.67 -6.63 -6.81
C CYS A 275 13.99 -7.40 -6.75
N GLY A 276 14.25 -8.05 -5.62
CA GLY A 276 15.50 -8.76 -5.39
C GLY A 276 15.83 -8.89 -3.91
N ASP A 277 16.98 -9.49 -3.63
CA ASP A 277 17.58 -9.49 -2.31
C ASP A 277 18.31 -8.17 -2.08
N TYR A 278 18.20 -7.64 -0.87
CA TYR A 278 18.94 -6.46 -0.45
C TYR A 278 19.79 -6.78 0.76
N VAL A 279 20.97 -6.17 0.79
CA VAL A 279 21.91 -6.27 1.90
C VAL A 279 22.38 -4.87 2.24
N ILE A 280 22.16 -4.46 3.48
CA ILE A 280 22.80 -3.25 4.00
C ILE A 280 24.27 -3.56 4.23
N VAL A 281 25.12 -2.65 3.80
CA VAL A 281 26.57 -2.72 3.98
C VAL A 281 26.95 -1.67 5.00
N LEU A 282 27.60 -2.09 6.08
CA LEU A 282 28.11 -1.20 7.13
C LEU A 282 29.62 -1.37 7.19
N ASP A 283 30.36 -0.31 6.92
CA ASP A 283 31.84 -0.31 6.88
C ASP A 283 32.42 -1.43 5.99
N GLY A 284 31.79 -1.66 4.85
CA GLY A 284 32.17 -2.71 3.90
C GLY A 284 31.71 -4.11 4.27
N VAL A 285 31.11 -4.30 5.45
CA VAL A 285 30.60 -5.59 5.94
C VAL A 285 29.13 -5.76 5.55
N ASN A 286 28.85 -6.83 4.80
CA ASN A 286 27.49 -7.23 4.46
C ASN A 286 26.73 -7.68 5.71
N GLN A 287 25.58 -7.05 5.95
CA GLN A 287 24.67 -7.46 7.01
C GLN A 287 23.77 -8.60 6.54
N LYS A 288 22.93 -9.11 7.45
CA LYS A 288 21.99 -10.19 7.13
C LYS A 288 21.12 -9.77 5.93
N PRO A 289 21.00 -10.61 4.88
CA PRO A 289 20.18 -10.27 3.74
C PRO A 289 18.71 -10.15 4.16
N HIS A 290 18.05 -9.13 3.64
CA HIS A 290 16.63 -8.90 3.78
C HIS A 290 15.96 -9.21 2.44
N PRO A 291 15.07 -10.22 2.38
CA PRO A 291 14.26 -10.44 1.20
C PRO A 291 13.26 -9.29 1.13
N ALA A 292 13.41 -8.39 0.14
CA ALA A 292 12.34 -7.47 -0.17
C ALA A 292 11.44 -8.17 -1.19
N LEU A 293 10.39 -8.82 -0.69
CA LEU A 293 9.29 -9.26 -1.54
C LEU A 293 8.44 -8.04 -1.87
N SER A 294 8.85 -7.28 -2.89
CA SER A 294 7.87 -6.46 -3.60
C SER A 294 6.88 -7.43 -4.24
N GLY A 295 5.61 -7.38 -3.85
CA GLY A 295 4.56 -8.36 -4.13
C GLY A 295 4.31 -8.69 -5.61
N ILE A 296 5.24 -9.41 -6.22
CA ILE A 296 5.16 -9.95 -7.57
C ILE A 296 4.96 -11.46 -7.42
N GLU A 297 3.79 -11.94 -7.85
CA GLU A 297 3.57 -13.36 -8.08
C GLU A 297 4.37 -13.75 -9.32
N PHE A 298 5.39 -14.58 -9.15
CA PHE A 298 6.26 -14.97 -10.24
C PHE A 298 5.66 -16.15 -10.99
N VAL A 299 4.92 -15.88 -12.06
CA VAL A 299 4.59 -16.92 -13.06
C VAL A 299 5.87 -17.26 -13.82
N GLU A 300 6.19 -18.56 -13.88
CA GLU A 300 7.33 -19.09 -14.63
C GLU A 300 7.06 -18.90 -16.13
N MET A 301 7.64 -17.86 -16.74
CA MET A 301 7.54 -17.64 -18.18
C MET A 301 8.76 -18.21 -18.87
N SER A 302 8.53 -19.19 -19.75
CA SER A 302 9.55 -19.88 -20.56
C SER A 302 10.15 -19.02 -21.69
N GLU A 303 9.73 -17.77 -21.84
CA GLU A 303 10.19 -16.85 -22.89
C GLU A 303 10.56 -15.49 -22.31
N VAL A 304 11.64 -14.88 -22.84
CA VAL A 304 12.11 -13.53 -22.47
C VAL A 304 11.15 -12.48 -23.03
N LYS A 305 9.99 -12.31 -22.39
CA LYS A 305 9.16 -11.11 -22.57
C LYS A 305 9.68 -10.01 -21.66
N ILE A 306 9.85 -8.81 -22.21
CA ILE A 306 10.08 -7.59 -21.43
C ILE A 306 8.78 -7.29 -20.69
N SER A 307 8.58 -7.91 -19.53
CA SER A 307 7.48 -7.58 -18.64
C SER A 307 7.80 -6.24 -17.99
N ARG A 308 7.05 -5.20 -18.37
CA ARG A 308 7.05 -3.94 -17.63
C ARG A 308 6.40 -4.22 -16.28
N LEU A 309 7.21 -4.38 -15.23
CA LEU A 309 6.70 -4.59 -13.88
C LEU A 309 5.93 -3.34 -13.46
N GLU A 310 4.61 -3.45 -13.43
CA GLU A 310 3.75 -2.39 -12.91
C GLU A 310 3.83 -2.41 -11.38
N PHE A 311 4.68 -1.54 -10.83
CA PHE A 311 4.78 -1.19 -9.41
C PHE A 311 5.35 -2.26 -8.47
N ALA A 312 6.64 -2.12 -8.14
CA ALA A 312 7.19 -2.80 -6.97
C ALA A 312 6.89 -1.94 -5.73
N PHE A 313 6.11 -2.45 -4.77
CA PHE A 313 5.81 -1.75 -3.52
C PHE A 313 7.10 -1.28 -2.81
N THR A 314 7.14 0.01 -2.46
CA THR A 314 8.18 0.63 -1.62
C THR A 314 8.02 0.23 -0.15
N GLN A 315 8.23 -1.04 0.19
CA GLN A 315 8.46 -1.38 1.60
C GLN A 315 9.83 -0.84 2.02
N PRO A 316 9.94 -0.12 3.15
CA PRO A 316 11.25 0.27 3.68
C PRO A 316 12.04 -0.98 4.05
N ILE A 317 13.31 -1.00 3.66
CA ILE A 317 14.29 -1.97 4.16
C ILE A 317 14.84 -1.37 5.46
N SER A 318 14.41 -1.91 6.59
CA SER A 318 14.82 -1.46 7.92
C SER A 318 15.80 -2.46 8.53
N TYR A 319 16.92 -1.96 9.06
CA TYR A 319 17.91 -2.76 9.76
C TYR A 319 18.37 -2.07 11.03
N VAL A 320 18.48 -2.84 12.11
CA VAL A 320 19.00 -2.38 13.39
C VAL A 320 20.37 -3.01 13.59
N THR A 321 21.41 -2.19 13.75
CA THR A 321 22.77 -2.66 13.98
C THR A 321 22.94 -3.16 15.42
N ALA A 322 23.99 -3.94 15.66
CA ALA A 322 24.58 -4.03 16.99
C ALA A 322 25.23 -2.67 17.38
N LYS A 323 25.66 -2.53 18.64
CA LYS A 323 26.33 -1.32 19.13
C LYS A 323 27.56 -1.00 18.27
N LEU A 324 27.54 0.17 17.65
CA LEU A 324 28.66 0.75 16.91
C LEU A 324 29.46 1.69 17.83
N PRO A 325 30.80 1.72 17.72
CA PRO A 325 31.62 2.69 18.43
C PRO A 325 31.37 4.12 17.92
N GLN A 326 31.86 5.11 18.68
CA GLN A 326 31.91 6.49 18.23
C GLN A 326 32.90 6.64 17.06
N GLY A 327 32.53 7.43 16.05
CA GLY A 327 33.41 7.76 14.93
C GLY A 327 32.70 7.83 13.58
N LYS A 328 33.50 7.86 12.51
CA LYS A 328 33.00 7.90 11.13
C LYS A 328 32.69 6.50 10.63
N HIS A 329 31.51 6.34 10.05
CA HIS A 329 31.04 5.11 9.48
C HIS A 329 30.45 5.32 8.08
N SER A 330 30.43 4.26 7.30
CA SER A 330 29.81 4.24 5.97
C SER A 330 28.69 3.22 5.93
N VAL A 331 27.52 3.64 5.47
CA VAL A 331 26.35 2.78 5.27
C VAL A 331 26.00 2.80 3.80
N GLY A 332 25.84 1.63 3.19
CA GLY A 332 25.47 1.48 1.78
C GLY A 332 24.44 0.40 1.60
N LEU A 333 23.97 0.26 0.36
CA LEU A 333 23.02 -0.77 -0.01
C LEU A 333 23.52 -1.56 -1.21
N ARG A 334 23.51 -2.88 -1.05
CA ARG A 334 23.73 -3.84 -2.13
C ARG A 334 22.43 -4.52 -2.48
N TRP A 335 22.30 -4.88 -3.75
CA TRP A 335 21.13 -5.52 -4.30
C TRP A 335 21.51 -6.62 -5.27
N ARG A 336 20.69 -7.67 -5.32
CA ARG A 336 20.81 -8.77 -6.27
C ARG A 336 19.42 -9.12 -6.82
N PRO A 337 19.27 -9.29 -8.14
CA PRO A 337 17.99 -9.69 -8.73
C PRO A 337 17.61 -11.14 -8.37
N TYR A 338 16.30 -11.42 -8.24
CA TYR A 338 15.81 -12.79 -8.02
C TYR A 338 15.89 -13.68 -9.28
N LYS A 339 15.85 -13.09 -10.48
CA LYS A 339 15.85 -13.81 -11.77
C LYS A 339 16.98 -13.33 -12.68
N LYS A 340 17.38 -14.18 -13.63
CA LYS A 340 18.34 -13.86 -14.71
C LYS A 340 17.72 -12.95 -15.78
N ILE A 341 17.01 -11.89 -15.39
CA ILE A 341 16.46 -10.89 -16.29
C ILE A 341 17.15 -9.56 -16.06
N ALA A 342 17.17 -8.70 -17.09
CA ALA A 342 17.68 -7.35 -16.95
C ALA A 342 16.76 -6.53 -16.05
N TYR A 343 17.33 -5.79 -15.10
CA TYR A 343 16.57 -4.93 -14.21
C TYR A 343 17.06 -3.51 -14.31
N THR A 344 16.12 -2.57 -14.25
CA THR A 344 16.44 -1.15 -14.14
C THR A 344 15.82 -0.63 -12.87
N ILE A 345 16.66 -0.28 -11.88
CA ILE A 345 16.19 0.31 -10.63
C ILE A 345 15.89 1.78 -10.89
N GLN A 346 14.64 2.20 -10.64
CA GLN A 346 14.18 3.57 -10.83
C GLN A 346 13.59 4.14 -9.55
N GLY A 347 13.66 5.45 -9.40
CA GLY A 347 12.95 6.19 -8.35
C GLY A 347 13.84 6.76 -7.25
N PRO A 348 13.22 7.41 -6.25
CA PRO A 348 13.96 8.06 -5.20
C PRO A 348 14.62 7.02 -4.30
N LEU A 349 15.92 7.18 -4.11
CA LEU A 349 16.68 6.48 -3.09
C LEU A 349 16.70 7.36 -1.84
N ILE A 350 15.99 6.92 -0.81
CA ILE A 350 15.96 7.62 0.48
C ILE A 350 16.64 6.73 1.51
N CYS A 351 17.67 7.26 2.16
CA CYS A 351 18.31 6.63 3.30
C CYS A 351 18.09 7.51 4.54
N LYS A 352 17.60 6.90 5.61
CA LYS A 352 17.52 7.51 6.94
C LYS A 352 18.37 6.71 7.89
N VAL A 353 19.25 7.38 8.61
CA VAL A 353 20.08 6.75 9.64
C VAL A 353 19.78 7.42 10.97
N PHE A 354 19.33 6.63 11.93
CA PHE A 354 19.04 7.07 13.28
C PHE A 354 19.98 6.40 14.26
N LEU A 355 20.52 7.14 15.23
CA LEU A 355 21.11 6.61 16.45
C LEU A 355 19.98 6.35 17.45
N VAL A 356 19.89 5.12 17.93
CA VAL A 356 18.86 4.66 18.86
C VAL A 356 19.50 4.35 20.20
N ASP A 357 18.91 4.89 21.27
CA ASP A 357 19.36 4.59 22.62
C ASP A 357 19.27 3.09 22.92
N SER A 358 20.29 2.55 23.60
CA SER A 358 20.36 1.12 23.93
C SER A 358 19.15 0.65 24.76
N ASN A 359 18.53 1.54 25.53
CA ASN A 359 17.36 1.21 26.34
C ASN A 359 16.08 0.96 25.53
N LEU A 360 16.03 1.41 24.26
CA LEU A 360 14.88 1.26 23.38
C LEU A 360 14.94 0.00 22.53
N VAL A 361 16.14 -0.56 22.33
CA VAL A 361 16.34 -1.78 21.55
C VAL A 361 16.10 -2.99 22.45
N ARG A 362 14.85 -3.47 22.50
CA ARG A 362 14.57 -4.80 23.05
C ARG A 362 14.96 -5.84 22.01
N MET A 363 16.05 -6.57 22.25
CA MET A 363 16.36 -7.76 21.48
C MET A 363 15.25 -8.79 21.74
N ASN A 364 14.49 -9.11 20.69
CA ASN A 364 13.62 -10.28 20.66
C ASN A 364 14.41 -11.51 20.21
#